data_AF-A0A3P6SQU7-F1
#
_entry.id   AF-A0A3P6SQU7-F1
#
_cell.length_a   1.000
_cell.length_b   1.000
_cell.length_c   1.000
_cell.angle_alpha   90.00
_cell.angle_beta   90.00
_cell.angle_gamma   90.00
#
_symmetry.space_group_name_H-M   'P 1'
#
loop_
_entity.id
_entity.type
_entity.pdbx_description
1 polymer ?
#
loop_
_entity_poly.entity_id
_entity_poly.type
_entity_poly.pdbx_seq_one_letter_code
_entity_poly.pdbx_strand_id
1 'polypeptide(L)'
;MPVSGAVATSGADNFLKIRKQELIKAFSVGWDINFYIHAAILGGLTILWALYFRDSPSGHPFVARKEYQKITFGKPPKSEKLVNPVRRIFKSLVIWAVWIAVIGNFLVSQFTISYSPLYLSYTLGFPITTAGVLTIAPMGGLLAVKMFTGLASDKLTCIPEVAKIRIFNTVALLGSGMFFILLTMICPTGNAGDVILISEF
;
A
#
# COMPACT_ATOMS: atom_id res chain seq x y z
N MET A 1 -53.27 37.00 -22.16
CA MET A 1 -52.73 36.75 -20.80
C MET A 1 -52.31 35.29 -20.69
N PRO A 2 -51.00 34.98 -20.61
CA PRO A 2 -50.54 33.76 -19.95
C PRO A 2 -49.40 34.13 -18.98
N VAL A 3 -49.68 34.29 -17.68
CA VAL A 3 -48.65 34.58 -16.65
C VAL A 3 -48.51 33.44 -15.64
N SER A 4 -49.35 32.40 -15.73
CA SER A 4 -49.41 31.37 -14.68
C SER A 4 -48.40 30.22 -14.83
N GLY A 5 -47.76 30.03 -16.00
CA GLY A 5 -46.87 28.89 -16.26
C GLY A 5 -45.39 29.10 -15.90
N ALA A 6 -44.87 30.33 -16.01
CA ALA A 6 -43.45 30.63 -15.82
C ALA A 6 -43.03 30.73 -14.33
N VAL A 7 -43.99 30.98 -13.43
CA VAL A 7 -43.72 31.09 -11.98
C VAL A 7 -43.56 29.70 -11.34
N ALA A 8 -44.30 28.70 -11.82
CA ALA A 8 -44.24 27.33 -11.30
C ALA A 8 -42.93 26.61 -11.68
N THR A 9 -42.42 26.82 -12.89
CA THR A 9 -41.14 26.25 -13.35
C THR A 9 -39.95 26.87 -12.63
N SER A 10 -39.96 28.19 -12.41
CA SER A 10 -38.94 28.90 -11.64
C SER A 10 -38.85 28.41 -10.17
N GLY A 11 -39.99 28.09 -9.56
CA GLY A 11 -40.04 27.51 -8.21
C GLY A 11 -39.41 26.11 -8.12
N ALA A 12 -39.71 25.24 -9.08
CA ALA A 12 -39.16 23.88 -9.14
C ALA A 12 -37.64 23.88 -9.39
N ASP A 13 -37.15 24.75 -10.28
CA ASP A 13 -35.73 24.88 -10.58
C ASP A 13 -34.93 25.40 -9.37
N ASN A 14 -35.49 26.38 -8.65
CA ASN A 14 -34.89 26.88 -7.42
C ASN A 14 -34.87 25.83 -6.30
N PHE A 15 -35.94 25.03 -6.17
CA PHE A 15 -36.00 23.93 -5.21
C PHE A 15 -34.96 22.83 -5.51
N LEU A 16 -34.80 22.45 -6.78
CA LEU A 16 -33.77 21.50 -7.21
C LEU A 16 -32.35 22.04 -6.96
N LYS A 17 -32.12 23.33 -7.20
CA LYS A 17 -30.83 23.99 -6.95
C LYS A 17 -30.48 24.00 -5.47
N ILE A 18 -31.45 24.30 -4.60
CA ILE A 18 -31.28 24.26 -3.14
C ILE A 18 -30.98 22.83 -2.67
N ARG A 19 -31.76 21.82 -3.09
CA ARG A 19 -31.48 20.42 -2.72
C ARG A 19 -30.12 19.95 -3.20
N LYS A 20 -29.69 20.33 -4.41
CA LYS A 20 -28.36 19.99 -4.92
C LYS A 20 -27.27 20.65 -4.08
N GLN A 21 -27.45 21.89 -3.66
CA GLN A 21 -26.52 22.61 -2.77
C GLN A 21 -26.41 21.94 -1.38
N GLU A 22 -27.54 21.56 -0.79
CA GLU A 22 -27.62 20.86 0.50
C GLU A 22 -26.96 19.48 0.43
N LEU A 23 -27.20 18.72 -0.65
CA LEU A 23 -26.57 17.41 -0.88
C LEU A 23 -25.05 17.54 -1.04
N ILE A 24 -24.58 18.55 -1.77
CA ILE A 24 -23.14 18.82 -1.93
C ILE A 24 -22.51 19.19 -0.59
N LYS A 25 -23.17 20.03 0.22
CA LYS A 25 -22.68 20.38 1.56
C LYS A 25 -22.65 19.18 2.50
N ALA A 26 -23.70 18.38 2.53
CA ALA A 26 -23.76 17.17 3.36
C ALA A 26 -22.68 16.15 2.97
N PHE A 27 -22.44 15.98 1.66
CA PHE A 27 -21.38 15.12 1.14
C PHE A 27 -19.98 15.69 1.44
N SER A 28 -19.77 17.00 1.31
CA SER A 28 -18.50 17.65 1.65
C SER A 28 -18.17 17.49 3.13
N VAL A 29 -19.10 17.89 4.02
CA VAL A 29 -18.91 17.80 5.47
C VAL A 29 -18.70 16.36 5.93
N GLY A 30 -19.38 15.39 5.30
CA GLY A 30 -19.23 13.96 5.59
C GLY A 30 -17.93 13.34 5.08
N TRP A 31 -17.29 13.91 4.04
CA TRP A 31 -16.00 13.42 3.54
C TRP A 31 -14.82 14.08 4.25
N ASP A 32 -14.96 15.35 4.62
CA ASP A 32 -13.93 16.15 5.29
C ASP A 32 -13.49 15.53 6.63
N ILE A 33 -14.43 14.93 7.36
CA ILE A 33 -14.15 14.23 8.64
C ILE A 33 -13.09 13.13 8.51
N ASN A 34 -13.01 12.46 7.36
CA ASN A 34 -12.01 11.41 7.14
C ASN A 34 -10.60 12.00 7.20
N PHE A 35 -10.38 13.18 6.61
CA PHE A 35 -9.07 13.84 6.65
C PHE A 35 -8.71 14.27 8.07
N TYR A 36 -9.67 14.81 8.84
CA TYR A 36 -9.42 15.18 10.24
C TYR A 36 -9.08 13.97 11.12
N ILE A 37 -9.78 12.84 10.95
CA ILE A 37 -9.48 11.60 11.67
C ILE A 37 -8.06 11.11 11.32
N HIS A 38 -7.72 11.05 10.03
CA HIS A 38 -6.38 10.64 9.60
C HIS A 38 -5.30 11.58 10.12
N ALA A 39 -5.54 12.90 10.09
CA ALA A 39 -4.61 13.90 10.62
C ALA A 39 -4.41 13.74 12.13
N ALA A 40 -5.48 13.48 12.89
CA ALA A 40 -5.39 13.25 14.33
C ALA A 40 -4.57 11.99 14.67
N ILE A 41 -4.82 10.88 13.96
CA ILE A 41 -4.08 9.63 14.13
C ILE A 41 -2.59 9.83 13.78
N LEU A 42 -2.30 10.40 12.60
CA LEU A 42 -0.92 10.64 12.16
C LEU A 42 -0.19 11.64 13.06
N GLY A 43 -0.89 12.68 13.53
CA GLY A 43 -0.35 13.64 14.49
C GLY A 43 0.02 12.95 15.81
N GLY A 44 -0.88 12.13 16.35
CA GLY A 44 -0.61 11.35 17.56
C GLY A 44 0.56 10.38 17.39
N LEU A 45 0.62 9.64 16.29
CA LEU A 45 1.73 8.74 15.97
C LEU A 45 3.06 9.48 15.79
N THR A 46 3.03 10.67 15.18
CA THR A 46 4.22 11.50 14.99
C THR A 46 4.74 12.04 16.32
N ILE A 47 3.85 12.48 17.22
CA ILE A 47 4.22 12.91 18.58
C ILE A 47 4.82 11.72 19.35
N LEU A 48 4.18 10.55 19.30
CA LEU A 48 4.69 9.34 19.95
C LEU A 48 6.08 8.98 19.41
N TRP A 49 6.25 9.00 18.08
CA TRP A 49 7.54 8.77 17.44
C TRP A 49 8.58 9.80 17.87
N ALA A 50 8.25 11.08 17.91
CA ALA A 50 9.17 12.15 18.32
C ALA A 50 9.62 12.01 19.79
N LEU A 51 8.75 11.51 20.67
CA LEU A 51 9.07 11.27 22.08
C LEU A 51 9.90 10.00 22.28
N TYR A 52 9.61 8.94 21.53
CA TYR A 52 10.19 7.61 21.72
C TYR A 52 11.46 7.37 20.89
N PHE A 53 11.51 7.83 19.64
CA PHE A 53 12.59 7.50 18.71
C PHE A 53 13.92 8.15 19.10
N ARG A 54 15.02 7.37 19.03
CA ARG A 54 16.40 7.86 19.18
C ARG A 54 17.30 7.23 18.12
N ASP A 55 18.20 8.03 17.54
CA ASP A 55 19.10 7.60 16.46
C ASP A 55 20.14 6.56 16.88
N SER A 56 20.50 6.52 18.16
CA SER A 56 21.50 5.59 18.67
C SER A 56 20.92 4.70 19.77
N PRO A 57 21.07 3.37 19.67
CA PRO A 57 20.72 2.46 20.75
C PRO A 57 21.59 2.68 22.00
N SER A 58 22.73 3.37 21.88
CA SER A 58 23.61 3.67 23.03
C SER A 58 23.04 4.74 23.97
N GLY A 59 22.13 5.59 23.48
CA GLY A 59 21.54 6.70 24.25
C GLY A 59 20.05 6.51 24.55
N HIS A 60 19.48 5.34 24.23
CA HIS A 60 18.06 5.10 24.40
C HIS A 60 17.76 4.60 25.82
N PRO A 61 16.87 5.27 26.59
CA PRO A 61 16.63 4.94 28.00
C PRO A 61 16.02 3.56 28.21
N PHE A 62 15.32 3.02 27.21
CA PHE A 62 14.68 1.69 27.28
C PHE A 62 15.54 0.54 26.73
N VAL A 63 16.80 0.77 26.33
CA VAL A 63 17.67 -0.31 25.82
C VAL A 63 18.56 -0.83 26.95
N ALA A 64 18.40 -2.11 27.30
CA ALA A 64 19.22 -2.75 28.31
C ALA A 64 20.66 -2.97 27.81
N ARG A 65 21.64 -2.91 28.72
CA ARG A 65 23.06 -3.10 28.37
C ARG A 65 23.35 -4.45 27.69
N LYS A 66 22.61 -5.51 28.08
CA LYS A 66 22.68 -6.84 27.47
C LYS A 66 22.18 -6.83 26.01
N GLU A 67 21.08 -6.13 25.75
CA GLU A 67 20.52 -5.97 24.41
C GLU A 67 21.45 -5.12 23.54
N TYR A 68 21.97 -4.01 24.07
CA TYR A 68 22.96 -3.17 23.40
C TYR A 68 24.20 -3.97 22.97
N GLN A 69 24.72 -4.83 23.85
CA GLN A 69 25.84 -5.71 23.53
C GLN A 69 25.48 -6.68 22.40
N LYS A 70 24.29 -7.29 22.43
CA LYS A 70 23.83 -8.19 21.36
C LYS A 70 23.69 -7.48 20.01
N ILE A 71 23.18 -6.24 19.99
CA ILE A 71 23.00 -5.43 18.77
C ILE A 71 24.33 -4.94 18.21
N THR A 72 25.31 -4.64 19.08
CA THR A 72 26.61 -4.10 18.68
C THR A 72 27.62 -5.20 18.35
N PHE A 73 27.39 -6.43 18.82
CA PHE A 73 28.25 -7.57 18.56
C PHE A 73 28.40 -7.84 17.05
N GLY A 74 29.65 -7.90 16.58
CA GLY A 74 29.97 -8.16 15.17
C GLY A 74 29.87 -6.97 14.21
N LYS A 75 29.47 -5.78 14.68
CA LYS A 75 29.49 -4.57 13.84
C LYS A 75 30.90 -4.00 13.77
N PRO A 76 31.43 -3.69 12.57
CA PRO A 76 32.71 -2.98 12.46
C PRO A 76 32.59 -1.61 13.14
N PRO A 77 33.67 -1.10 13.75
CA PRO A 77 33.68 0.25 14.32
C PRO A 77 33.23 1.24 13.25
N LYS A 78 32.44 2.24 13.65
CA LYS A 78 31.85 3.25 12.75
C LYS A 78 32.99 3.92 11.97
N SER A 79 33.23 3.46 10.74
CA SER A 79 34.34 3.94 9.91
C SER A 79 34.16 5.42 9.66
N GLU A 80 35.25 6.16 9.86
CA GLU A 80 35.37 7.57 9.51
C GLU A 80 35.00 7.80 8.03
N LYS A 81 34.35 8.94 7.76
CA LYS A 81 33.75 9.39 6.48
C LYS A 81 34.23 8.62 5.24
N LEU A 82 33.60 7.47 4.97
CA LEU A 82 33.74 6.80 3.69
C LEU A 82 33.13 7.73 2.62
N VAL A 83 33.93 8.10 1.62
CA VAL A 83 33.41 8.82 0.45
C VAL A 83 32.38 7.91 -0.21
N ASN A 84 31.09 8.27 -0.07
CA ASN A 84 29.99 7.49 -0.62
C ASN A 84 30.24 7.27 -2.12
N PRO A 85 30.39 6.03 -2.59
CA PRO A 85 30.80 5.75 -3.96
C PRO A 85 29.59 5.85 -4.91
N VAL A 86 28.93 7.01 -4.94
CA VAL A 86 27.72 7.29 -5.73
C VAL A 86 27.93 6.93 -7.20
N ARG A 87 29.08 7.32 -7.78
CA ARG A 87 29.42 7.00 -9.16
C ARG A 87 29.56 5.49 -9.43
N ARG A 88 29.97 4.71 -8.43
CA ARG A 88 30.11 3.24 -8.56
C ARG A 88 28.76 2.55 -8.48
N ILE A 89 27.85 3.08 -7.66
CA ILE A 89 26.46 2.62 -7.55
C ILE A 89 25.76 2.74 -8.90
N PHE A 90 25.77 3.93 -9.52
CA PHE A 90 25.12 4.15 -10.82
C PHE A 90 25.75 3.40 -12.00
N LYS A 91 26.98 2.90 -11.88
CA LYS A 91 27.64 2.08 -12.92
C LYS A 91 27.36 0.59 -12.78
N SER A 92 26.78 0.14 -11.67
CA SER A 92 26.56 -1.28 -11.42
C SER A 92 25.31 -1.76 -12.16
N LEU A 93 25.47 -2.72 -13.08
CA LEU A 93 24.36 -3.38 -13.77
C LEU A 93 23.38 -4.06 -12.79
N VAL A 94 23.89 -4.59 -11.69
CA VAL A 94 23.05 -5.23 -10.66
C VAL A 94 22.08 -4.22 -10.04
N ILE A 95 22.50 -2.98 -9.86
CA ILE A 95 21.67 -1.93 -9.26
C ILE A 95 20.56 -1.51 -10.22
N TRP A 96 20.89 -1.36 -11.51
CA TRP A 96 19.88 -1.10 -12.55
C TRP A 96 18.86 -2.24 -12.65
N ALA A 97 19.29 -3.50 -12.58
CA ALA A 97 18.38 -4.64 -12.59
C ALA A 97 17.42 -4.62 -11.39
N VAL A 98 17.92 -4.32 -10.19
CA VAL A 98 17.07 -4.16 -8.98
C VAL A 98 16.12 -2.98 -9.14
N TRP A 99 16.56 -1.85 -9.68
CA TRP A 99 15.69 -0.68 -9.91
C TRP A 99 14.55 -0.99 -10.86
N ILE A 100 14.83 -1.65 -11.99
CA ILE A 100 13.80 -2.04 -12.95
C ILE A 100 12.79 -3.00 -12.27
N ALA A 101 13.27 -3.97 -11.49
CA ALA A 101 12.40 -4.88 -10.74
C ALA A 101 11.53 -4.14 -9.72
N VAL A 102 12.09 -3.18 -8.98
CA VAL A 102 11.36 -2.35 -8.01
C VAL A 102 10.30 -1.50 -8.71
N ILE A 103 10.64 -0.85 -9.83
CA ILE A 103 9.69 -0.06 -10.62
C ILE A 103 8.55 -0.93 -11.12
N GLY A 104 8.84 -2.10 -11.70
CA GLY A 104 7.82 -3.04 -12.15
C GLY A 104 6.88 -3.47 -11.02
N ASN A 105 7.44 -3.83 -9.87
CA ASN A 105 6.66 -4.17 -8.68
C ASN A 105 5.78 -3.02 -8.20
N PHE A 106 6.33 -1.80 -8.09
CA PHE A 106 5.55 -0.63 -7.67
C PHE A 106 4.45 -0.27 -8.66
N LEU A 107 4.71 -0.36 -9.97
CA LEU A 107 3.71 -0.10 -10.99
C LEU A 107 2.54 -1.07 -10.83
N VAL A 108 2.80 -2.39 -10.83
CA VAL A 108 1.76 -3.41 -10.67
C VAL A 108 0.95 -3.17 -9.40
N SER A 109 1.60 -3.02 -8.25
CA SER A 109 0.89 -2.81 -6.98
C SER A 109 0.05 -1.52 -6.98
N GLN A 110 0.55 -0.42 -7.56
CA GLN A 110 -0.20 0.83 -7.63
C GLN A 110 -1.41 0.73 -8.58
N PHE A 111 -1.26 0.04 -9.72
CA PHE A 111 -2.36 -0.22 -10.63
C PHE A 111 -3.42 -1.08 -9.96
N THR A 112 -3.04 -2.17 -9.28
CA THR A 112 -4.01 -3.00 -8.55
C THR A 112 -4.75 -2.18 -7.50
N ILE A 113 -4.05 -1.44 -6.63
CA ILE A 113 -4.69 -0.65 -5.56
C ILE A 113 -5.64 0.41 -6.13
N SER A 114 -5.24 1.09 -7.20
CA SER A 114 -6.02 2.20 -7.77
C SER A 114 -7.23 1.72 -8.56
N TYR A 115 -7.09 0.64 -9.33
CA TYR A 115 -8.13 0.18 -10.26
C TYR A 115 -8.98 -0.98 -9.73
N SER A 116 -8.54 -1.71 -8.71
CA SER A 116 -9.32 -2.80 -8.11
C SER A 116 -10.71 -2.37 -7.62
N PRO A 117 -10.88 -1.31 -6.79
CA PRO A 117 -12.21 -0.90 -6.34
C PRO A 117 -13.06 -0.37 -7.50
N LEU A 118 -12.43 0.24 -8.52
CA LEU A 118 -13.10 0.72 -9.72
C LEU A 118 -13.65 -0.45 -10.55
N TYR A 119 -12.85 -1.48 -10.77
CA TYR A 119 -13.25 -2.68 -11.51
C TYR A 119 -14.39 -3.43 -10.80
N LEU A 120 -14.28 -3.63 -9.49
CA LEU A 120 -15.33 -4.28 -8.69
C LEU A 120 -16.65 -3.50 -8.70
N SER A 121 -16.59 -2.17 -8.69
CA SER A 121 -17.80 -1.36 -8.67
C SER A 121 -18.41 -1.18 -10.06
N TYR A 122 -17.62 -0.83 -11.08
CA TYR A 122 -18.12 -0.51 -12.42
C TYR A 122 -18.37 -1.74 -13.29
N THR A 123 -17.53 -2.78 -13.21
CA THR A 123 -17.64 -3.95 -14.10
C THR A 123 -18.48 -5.06 -13.46
N LEU A 124 -18.30 -5.30 -12.16
CA LEU A 124 -19.03 -6.34 -11.43
C LEU A 124 -20.31 -5.83 -10.75
N GLY A 125 -20.51 -4.51 -10.69
CA GLY A 125 -21.73 -3.89 -10.15
C GLY A 125 -21.85 -3.96 -8.62
N PHE A 126 -20.76 -4.26 -7.89
CA PHE A 126 -20.80 -4.28 -6.43
C PHE A 126 -20.98 -2.87 -5.85
N PRO A 127 -21.74 -2.72 -4.74
CA PRO A 127 -21.79 -1.47 -4.00
C PRO A 127 -20.38 -1.04 -3.56
N ILE A 128 -20.08 0.26 -3.65
CA ILE A 128 -18.77 0.84 -3.36
C ILE A 128 -18.25 0.42 -1.97
N THR A 129 -19.13 0.32 -0.98
CA THR A 129 -18.79 -0.12 0.38
C THR A 129 -18.34 -1.59 0.43
N THR A 130 -19.00 -2.46 -0.33
CA THR A 130 -18.68 -3.89 -0.39
C THR A 130 -17.43 -4.13 -1.24
N ALA A 131 -17.30 -3.41 -2.36
CA ALA A 131 -16.09 -3.41 -3.18
C ALA A 131 -14.87 -3.01 -2.34
N GLY A 132 -14.96 -1.95 -1.54
CA GLY A 132 -13.88 -1.53 -0.63
C GLY A 132 -13.48 -2.62 0.36
N VAL A 133 -14.43 -3.25 1.05
CA VAL A 133 -14.14 -4.35 1.99
C VAL A 133 -13.51 -5.55 1.28
N LEU A 134 -14.03 -5.91 0.11
CA LEU A 134 -13.50 -7.00 -0.71
C LEU A 134 -12.08 -6.71 -1.23
N THR A 135 -11.72 -5.46 -1.51
CA THR A 135 -10.34 -5.10 -1.88
C THR A 135 -9.35 -5.20 -0.71
N ILE A 136 -9.81 -5.06 0.54
CA ILE A 136 -8.94 -5.06 1.73
C ILE A 136 -8.61 -6.48 2.20
N ALA A 137 -9.55 -7.42 2.10
CA ALA A 137 -9.32 -8.80 2.57
C ALA A 137 -8.05 -9.47 1.97
N PRO A 138 -7.78 -9.37 0.66
CA PRO A 138 -6.56 -9.85 0.01
C PRO A 138 -5.29 -9.15 0.52
N MET A 139 -5.35 -7.83 0.75
CA MET A 139 -4.22 -7.09 1.35
C MET A 139 -3.90 -7.60 2.75
N GLY A 140 -4.92 -7.99 3.52
CA GLY A 140 -4.76 -8.66 4.82
C GLY A 140 -4.12 -10.04 4.70
N GLY A 141 -4.53 -10.84 3.70
CA GLY A 141 -3.90 -12.13 3.37
C GLY A 141 -2.41 -11.98 3.04
N LEU A 142 -2.07 -11.00 2.20
CA LEU A 142 -0.69 -10.69 1.84
C LEU A 142 0.17 -10.31 3.06
N LEU A 143 -0.39 -9.57 4.03
CA LEU A 143 0.31 -9.27 5.28
C LEU A 143 0.63 -10.55 6.06
N ALA A 144 -0.31 -11.49 6.17
CA ALA A 144 -0.09 -12.76 6.84
C ALA A 144 0.99 -13.58 6.13
N VAL A 145 0.92 -13.70 4.80
CA VAL A 145 1.94 -14.41 4.00
C VAL A 145 3.31 -13.79 4.18
N LYS A 146 3.42 -12.45 4.17
CA LYS A 146 4.69 -11.74 4.41
C LYS A 146 5.26 -12.04 5.79
N MET A 147 4.42 -12.05 6.83
CA MET A 147 4.83 -12.39 8.20
C MET A 147 5.34 -13.83 8.29
N PHE A 148 4.61 -14.80 7.75
CA PHE A 148 5.04 -16.21 7.75
C PHE A 148 6.30 -16.43 6.94
N THR A 149 6.42 -15.80 5.76
CA THR A 149 7.61 -15.90 4.92
C THR A 149 8.84 -15.28 5.57
N GLY A 150 8.68 -14.16 6.28
CA GLY A 150 9.76 -13.55 7.07
C GLY A 150 10.26 -14.49 8.16
N LEU A 151 9.34 -15.03 8.97
CA LEU A 151 9.67 -16.00 10.02
C LEU A 151 10.30 -17.29 9.47
N ALA A 152 9.82 -17.78 8.32
CA ALA A 152 10.37 -18.94 7.66
C ALA A 152 11.78 -18.67 7.10
N SER A 153 11.99 -17.50 6.49
CA SER A 153 13.29 -17.07 5.96
C SER A 153 14.35 -16.96 7.05
N ASP A 154 13.98 -16.43 8.22
CA ASP A 154 14.87 -16.30 9.37
C ASP A 154 15.26 -17.66 9.97
N LYS A 155 14.33 -18.62 9.99
CA LYS A 155 14.58 -19.98 10.48
C LYS A 155 15.40 -20.84 9.51
N LEU A 156 15.45 -20.48 8.23
CA LEU A 156 16.16 -21.25 7.21
C LEU A 156 17.68 -20.95 7.24
N THR A 157 18.42 -21.53 8.18
CA THR A 157 19.88 -21.31 8.31
C THR A 157 20.73 -22.19 7.40
N CYS A 158 20.13 -23.13 6.66
CA CYS A 158 20.83 -24.13 5.87
C CYS A 158 21.41 -23.62 4.54
N ILE A 159 21.05 -22.40 4.09
CA ILE A 159 21.42 -21.86 2.76
C ILE A 159 22.19 -20.55 2.95
N PRO A 160 23.28 -20.30 2.19
CA PRO A 160 23.97 -19.01 2.19
C PRO A 160 23.01 -17.85 1.93
N GLU A 161 23.13 -16.75 2.67
CA GLU A 161 22.18 -15.62 2.61
C GLU A 161 22.00 -15.06 1.20
N VAL A 162 23.08 -14.94 0.43
CA VAL A 162 23.04 -14.44 -0.95
C VAL A 162 22.25 -15.39 -1.87
N ALA A 163 22.40 -16.71 -1.68
CA ALA A 163 21.67 -17.70 -2.46
C ALA A 163 20.18 -17.71 -2.08
N LYS A 164 19.88 -17.61 -0.77
CA LYS A 164 18.52 -17.47 -0.25
C LYS A 164 17.81 -16.27 -0.91
N ILE A 165 18.41 -15.08 -0.85
CA ILE A 165 17.82 -13.85 -1.41
C ILE A 165 17.56 -14.01 -2.91
N ARG A 166 18.51 -14.58 -3.67
CA ARG A 166 18.34 -14.80 -5.11
C ARG A 166 17.19 -15.76 -5.41
N ILE A 167 17.12 -16.90 -4.72
CA ILE A 167 16.05 -17.89 -4.94
C ILE A 167 14.68 -17.29 -4.61
N PHE A 168 14.53 -16.66 -3.44
CA PHE A 168 13.26 -16.04 -3.05
C PHE A 168 12.84 -14.95 -4.04
N ASN A 169 13.78 -14.11 -4.49
CA ASN A 169 13.48 -13.04 -5.43
C ASN A 169 13.12 -13.60 -6.83
N THR A 170 13.82 -14.63 -7.30
CA THR A 170 13.52 -15.27 -8.58
C THR A 170 12.18 -16.00 -8.55
N VAL A 171 11.87 -16.73 -7.47
CA VAL A 171 10.57 -17.41 -7.29
C VAL A 171 9.44 -16.39 -7.21
N ALA A 172 9.63 -15.30 -6.46
CA ALA A 172 8.62 -14.26 -6.34
C ALA A 172 8.35 -13.57 -7.69
N LEU A 173 9.40 -13.18 -8.43
CA LEU A 173 9.26 -12.40 -9.65
C LEU A 173 8.83 -13.24 -10.87
N LEU A 174 9.38 -14.46 -11.02
CA LEU A 174 8.97 -15.37 -12.09
C LEU A 174 7.61 -15.99 -11.78
N GLY A 175 7.35 -16.32 -10.51
CA GLY A 175 6.05 -16.78 -10.06
C GLY A 175 4.97 -15.77 -10.39
N SER A 176 5.11 -14.52 -9.90
CA SER A 176 4.13 -13.47 -10.18
C SER A 176 3.95 -13.22 -11.68
N GLY A 177 5.05 -13.16 -12.45
CA GLY A 177 4.99 -12.98 -13.91
C GLY A 177 4.23 -14.08 -14.64
N MET A 178 4.47 -15.35 -14.30
CA MET A 178 3.73 -16.47 -14.90
C MET A 178 2.25 -16.45 -14.53
N PHE A 179 1.92 -16.13 -13.28
CA PHE A 179 0.54 -16.01 -12.83
C PHE A 179 -0.21 -14.86 -13.51
N PHE A 180 0.44 -13.73 -13.79
CA PHE A 180 -0.17 -12.65 -14.59
C PHE A 180 -0.50 -13.11 -16.02
N ILE A 181 0.38 -13.87 -16.66
CA ILE A 181 0.11 -14.42 -17.99
C ILE A 181 -1.08 -15.39 -17.93
N LEU A 182 -1.13 -16.28 -16.93
CA LEU A 182 -2.27 -17.19 -16.75
C LEU A 182 -3.58 -16.44 -16.51
N LEU A 183 -3.56 -15.37 -15.71
CA LEU A 183 -4.71 -14.51 -15.45
C LEU A 183 -5.29 -13.91 -16.72
N THR A 184 -4.45 -13.47 -17.67
CA THR A 184 -4.95 -12.93 -18.95
C THR A 184 -5.69 -13.95 -19.81
N MET A 185 -5.48 -15.25 -19.55
CA MET A 185 -6.14 -16.33 -20.29
C MET A 185 -7.47 -16.75 -19.65
N ILE A 186 -7.75 -16.33 -18.42
CA ILE A 186 -8.99 -16.67 -17.69
C ILE A 186 -9.99 -15.53 -17.88
N CYS A 187 -11.15 -15.82 -18.48
CA CYS A 187 -12.22 -14.84 -18.62
C CYS A 187 -12.94 -14.69 -17.26
N PRO A 188 -13.17 -13.45 -16.77
CA PRO A 188 -13.83 -13.22 -15.49
C PRO A 188 -15.26 -13.81 -15.53
N THR A 189 -15.56 -14.68 -14.58
CA THR A 189 -16.84 -15.40 -14.46
C THR A 189 -17.83 -14.69 -13.53
N GLY A 190 -17.42 -13.60 -12.87
CA GLY A 190 -18.28 -12.80 -12.01
C GLY A 190 -18.37 -13.32 -10.56
N ASN A 191 -17.52 -14.29 -10.19
CA ASN A 191 -17.57 -14.93 -8.88
C ASN A 191 -16.59 -14.27 -7.89
N ALA A 192 -16.82 -14.47 -6.59
CA ALA A 192 -15.92 -14.00 -5.52
C ALA A 192 -14.46 -14.49 -5.68
N GLY A 193 -14.25 -15.60 -6.42
CA GLY A 193 -12.92 -16.09 -6.80
C GLY A 193 -12.16 -15.14 -7.72
N ASP A 194 -12.83 -14.43 -8.62
CA ASP A 194 -12.20 -13.43 -9.50
C ASP A 194 -11.72 -12.23 -8.70
N VAL A 195 -12.48 -11.87 -7.65
CA VAL A 195 -12.10 -10.79 -6.74
C VAL A 195 -10.78 -11.12 -6.06
N ILE A 196 -10.63 -12.33 -5.52
CA ILE A 196 -9.39 -12.81 -4.90
C ILE A 196 -8.26 -12.91 -5.94
N LEU A 197 -8.53 -13.45 -7.13
CA LEU A 197 -7.53 -13.58 -8.19
C LEU A 197 -6.99 -12.24 -8.71
N ILE A 198 -7.81 -11.19 -8.73
CA ILE A 198 -7.44 -9.84 -9.20
C ILE A 198 -6.73 -9.03 -8.11
N SER A 199 -6.93 -9.37 -6.84
CA SER A 199 -6.53 -8.55 -5.70
C SER A 199 -5.38 -9.12 -4.86
N GLU A 200 -5.04 -10.41 -5.01
CA GLU A 200 -3.91 -11.05 -4.32
C GLU A 200 -2.53 -10.65 -4.93
N PHE A 201 -2.47 -9.63 -5.79
CA PHE A 201 -1.23 -9.08 -6.34
C PHE A 201 -1.19 -7.54 -6.38
#